data_AF-A0A6A5VJ07-F1
#
_entry.id   AF-A0A6A5VJ07-F1
#
_cell.length_a   1.000
_cell.length_b   1.000
_cell.length_c   1.000
_cell.angle_alpha   90.00
_cell.angle_beta   90.00
_cell.angle_gamma   90.00
#
_symmetry.space_group_name_H-M   'P 1'
#
loop_
_entity.id
_entity.type
_entity.pdbx_description
1 polymer ?
#
loop_
_entity_poly.entity_id
_entity_poly.type
_entity_poly.pdbx_seq_one_letter_code
_entity_poly.pdbx_strand_id
1 'polypeptide(L)'
;MAEPTPPLETIAEDDLCPICQLLLYAPVRTTCAHILCRACMAQWADASTTTPLHPSSLDMNLRDFNSAYDPSYNLEARCPMCRTQTTAQADATLARALEAKYPQSYAERTAEAESTVSSRDRDGAEGVVILIGNRHAVIGAAEGSGNKHDWTFFVRMSRPELVSYVKVNLHPTFRPPSLILRNPPFEVRRLGLGYFNIQATVVLKEGWEWVGGSEVRGELTDRKGALGLEWMLDFDGEGRQGRVRAGVRRVGGNEDEEGAGSPIREPSPVEEGSPVRDVSPVRWPHMDGE
;
A
#
# COMPACT_ATOMS: atom_id res chain seq x y z
N MET A 1 -19.42 -27.72 39.86
CA MET A 1 -19.46 -26.40 40.50
C MET A 1 -19.43 -25.38 39.38
N ALA A 2 -20.52 -24.66 39.15
CA ALA A 2 -20.54 -23.58 38.17
C ALA A 2 -19.78 -22.39 38.78
N GLU A 3 -18.72 -21.94 38.12
CA GLU A 3 -18.07 -20.69 38.49
C GLU A 3 -19.09 -19.55 38.39
N PRO A 4 -19.19 -18.68 39.41
CA PRO A 4 -20.10 -17.54 39.36
C PRO A 4 -19.66 -16.63 38.22
N THR A 5 -20.54 -16.43 37.25
CA THR A 5 -20.37 -15.45 36.19
C THR A 5 -20.13 -14.09 36.86
N PRO A 6 -18.98 -13.44 36.64
CA PRO A 6 -18.71 -12.18 37.31
C PRO A 6 -19.76 -11.13 36.89
N PRO A 7 -20.05 -10.15 37.77
CA PRO A 7 -21.00 -9.09 37.46
C PRO A 7 -20.49 -8.28 36.26
N LEU A 8 -21.39 -8.00 35.32
CA LEU A 8 -21.10 -7.18 34.13
C LEU A 8 -20.55 -5.82 34.56
N GLU A 9 -19.33 -5.50 34.11
CA GLU A 9 -18.69 -4.22 34.36
C GLU A 9 -19.54 -3.10 33.73
N THR A 10 -19.88 -2.09 34.54
CA THR A 10 -20.57 -0.90 34.03
C THR A 10 -19.53 0.11 33.56
N ILE A 11 -19.40 0.28 32.25
CA ILE A 11 -18.43 1.20 31.62
C ILE A 11 -18.96 2.63 31.71
N ALA A 12 -18.10 3.58 32.11
CA ALA A 12 -18.47 5.00 32.15
C ALA A 12 -18.58 5.59 30.74
N GLU A 13 -19.47 6.56 30.53
CA GLU A 13 -19.69 7.17 29.20
C GLU A 13 -18.40 7.79 28.62
N ASP A 14 -17.56 8.39 29.47
CA ASP A 14 -16.28 9.00 29.07
C ASP A 14 -15.24 7.96 28.59
N ASP A 15 -15.43 6.69 28.93
CA ASP A 15 -14.55 5.58 28.56
C ASP A 15 -15.05 4.83 27.30
N LEU A 16 -16.17 5.28 26.71
CA LEU A 16 -16.72 4.73 25.48
C LEU A 16 -16.13 5.44 24.25
N CYS A 17 -15.87 4.64 23.21
CA CYS A 17 -15.50 5.16 21.92
C CYS A 17 -16.72 5.83 21.27
N PRO A 18 -16.63 7.09 20.81
CA PRO A 18 -17.77 7.78 20.22
C PRO A 18 -18.21 7.19 18.86
N ILE A 19 -17.40 6.34 18.25
CA ILE A 19 -17.69 5.72 16.95
C ILE A 19 -18.39 4.37 17.12
N CYS A 20 -17.78 3.45 17.88
CA CYS A 20 -18.36 2.11 18.06
C CYS A 20 -19.23 1.98 19.31
N GLN A 21 -19.24 2.98 20.20
CA GLN A 21 -20.04 3.01 21.44
C GLN A 21 -19.72 1.84 22.40
N LEU A 22 -18.48 1.34 22.34
CA LEU A 22 -17.94 0.28 23.19
C LEU A 22 -16.73 0.81 23.95
N LEU A 23 -16.24 0.08 24.96
CA LEU A 23 -15.02 0.43 25.69
C LEU A 23 -13.88 0.79 24.74
N LEU A 24 -13.23 1.93 24.98
CA LEU A 24 -12.05 2.37 24.24
C LEU A 24 -10.96 1.28 24.28
N TYR A 25 -10.62 0.75 23.11
CA TYR A 25 -9.60 -0.28 22.95
C TYR A 25 -8.47 0.19 22.04
N ALA A 26 -7.23 0.06 22.50
CA ALA A 26 -6.05 0.68 21.90
C ALA A 26 -6.35 2.14 21.48
N PRO A 27 -6.70 3.03 22.44
CA PRO A 27 -7.14 4.39 22.13
C PRO A 27 -6.04 5.16 21.39
N VAL A 28 -6.49 5.98 20.43
CA VAL A 28 -5.67 7.00 19.78
C VAL A 28 -6.21 8.38 20.14
N ARG A 29 -5.29 9.32 20.36
CA ARG A 29 -5.59 10.71 20.63
C ARG A 29 -5.24 11.55 19.40
N THR A 30 -6.20 12.33 18.94
CA THR A 30 -6.00 13.28 17.83
C THR A 30 -5.32 14.57 18.32
N THR A 31 -4.74 15.37 17.41
CA THR A 31 -4.17 16.69 17.76
C THR A 31 -5.25 17.69 18.19
N CYS A 32 -6.49 17.48 17.75
CA CYS A 32 -7.68 18.19 18.26
C CYS A 32 -8.24 17.60 19.57
N ALA A 33 -7.47 16.74 20.26
CA ALA A 33 -7.76 16.17 21.57
C ALA A 33 -9.01 15.27 21.68
N HIS A 34 -9.50 14.71 20.57
CA HIS A 34 -10.52 13.67 20.59
C HIS A 34 -9.90 12.27 20.73
N ILE A 35 -10.61 11.38 21.40
CA ILE A 35 -10.15 10.01 21.68
C ILE A 35 -11.12 9.02 21.05
N LEU A 36 -10.57 8.01 20.37
CA LEU A 36 -11.33 6.92 19.78
C LEU A 36 -10.46 5.67 19.68
N CYS A 37 -11.07 4.51 19.41
CA CYS A 37 -10.30 3.28 19.16
C CYS A 37 -9.41 3.45 17.92
N ARG A 38 -8.20 2.88 17.96
CA ARG A 38 -7.29 2.82 16.79
C ARG A 38 -7.97 2.28 15.55
N ALA A 39 -8.74 1.20 15.68
CA ALA A 39 -9.45 0.58 14.57
C ALA A 39 -10.52 1.50 13.95
N CYS A 40 -11.27 2.23 14.79
CA CYS A 40 -12.28 3.19 14.31
C CYS A 40 -11.62 4.36 13.58
N MET A 41 -10.50 4.88 14.09
CA MET A 41 -9.75 5.94 13.41
C MET A 41 -9.16 5.42 12.09
N ALA A 42 -8.68 4.18 12.06
CA ALA A 42 -8.16 3.54 10.86
C ALA A 42 -9.23 3.43 9.77
N GLN A 43 -10.37 2.82 10.10
CA GLN A 43 -11.48 2.69 9.17
C GLN A 43 -12.00 4.05 8.69
N TRP A 44 -12.06 5.05 9.58
CA TRP A 44 -12.44 6.40 9.19
C TRP A 44 -11.40 7.07 8.30
N ALA A 45 -10.11 6.90 8.57
CA ALA A 45 -9.06 7.43 7.70
C ALA A 45 -9.13 6.80 6.31
N ASP A 46 -9.36 5.48 6.24
CA ASP A 46 -9.53 4.76 4.98
C ASP A 46 -10.78 5.26 4.22
N ALA A 47 -11.91 5.43 4.91
CA ALA A 47 -13.17 5.93 4.34
C ALA A 47 -13.15 7.42 3.99
N SER A 48 -12.49 8.27 4.79
CA SER A 48 -12.35 9.70 4.49
C SER A 48 -11.32 9.98 3.39
N THR A 49 -10.53 8.96 3.04
CA THR A 49 -9.64 8.92 1.87
C THR A 49 -10.29 8.20 0.68
N THR A 50 -11.60 7.87 0.71
CA THR A 50 -12.32 7.41 -0.49
C THR A 50 -12.60 8.59 -1.43
N THR A 51 -11.53 9.21 -1.93
CA THR A 51 -11.39 9.85 -3.25
C THR A 51 -9.90 10.14 -3.44
N PRO A 52 -9.39 10.07 -4.67
CA PRO A 52 -8.36 9.15 -5.19
C PRO A 52 -7.15 8.91 -4.29
N LEU A 53 -6.28 7.97 -4.69
CA LEU A 53 -4.90 7.78 -4.19
C LEU A 53 -4.03 9.03 -4.43
N HIS A 54 -4.40 10.15 -3.80
CA HIS A 54 -3.73 11.43 -3.91
C HIS A 54 -2.82 11.58 -2.68
N PRO A 55 -1.56 12.00 -2.88
CA PRO A 55 -0.62 12.16 -1.79
C PRO A 55 -1.15 13.09 -0.67
N SER A 56 -1.13 12.66 0.60
CA SER A 56 -1.39 13.54 1.75
C SER A 56 -0.21 14.49 2.01
N SER A 57 -0.50 15.75 2.35
CA SER A 57 0.46 16.88 2.33
C SER A 57 1.28 17.09 3.61
N LEU A 58 1.58 16.06 4.39
CA LEU A 58 2.41 16.20 5.59
C LEU A 58 3.81 15.61 5.38
N ASP A 59 4.78 16.50 5.42
CA ASP A 59 6.21 16.23 5.23
C ASP A 59 6.78 15.41 6.40
N MET A 60 6.84 14.09 6.28
CA MET A 60 7.75 13.28 7.11
C MET A 60 9.19 13.49 6.66
N ASN A 61 10.12 13.69 7.59
CA ASN A 61 11.54 13.77 7.26
C ASN A 61 12.02 12.43 6.67
N LEU A 62 12.66 12.47 5.51
CA LEU A 62 13.13 11.29 4.75
C LEU A 62 14.09 10.36 5.52
N ARG A 63 14.66 10.84 6.63
CA ARG A 63 15.56 10.07 7.50
C ARG A 63 14.83 9.19 8.52
N ASP A 64 13.54 9.43 8.74
CA ASP A 64 12.74 8.74 9.76
C ASP A 64 11.86 7.63 9.18
N PHE A 65 12.02 7.30 7.89
CA PHE A 65 11.27 6.23 7.25
C PHE A 65 11.77 4.85 7.74
N ASN A 66 11.08 4.31 8.73
CA ASN A 66 11.29 2.94 9.19
C ASN A 66 10.41 1.98 8.39
N SER A 67 10.98 0.94 7.77
CA SER A 67 10.21 -0.10 7.08
C SER A 67 9.36 -0.96 8.02
N ALA A 68 9.71 -1.00 9.32
CA ALA A 68 8.90 -1.59 10.38
C ALA A 68 7.81 -0.64 10.93
N TYR A 69 7.63 0.54 10.31
CA TYR A 69 6.60 1.49 10.69
C TYR A 69 5.21 0.93 10.38
N ASP A 70 4.46 0.58 11.43
CA ASP A 70 3.08 0.16 11.30
C ASP A 70 2.19 1.39 10.93
N PRO A 71 1.57 1.39 9.74
CA PRO A 71 0.74 2.49 9.24
C PRO A 71 -0.46 2.85 10.14
N SER A 72 -0.82 1.95 11.04
CA SER A 72 -1.97 2.08 11.92
C SER A 72 -1.74 3.05 13.09
N TYR A 73 -0.49 3.47 13.35
CA TYR A 73 -0.17 4.32 14.51
C TYR A 73 -0.02 5.83 14.23
N ASN A 74 0.19 6.27 12.98
CA ASN A 74 -0.08 7.68 12.60
C ASN A 74 -1.06 7.73 11.44
N LEU A 75 -2.31 7.98 11.80
CA LEU A 75 -3.45 8.12 10.89
C LEU A 75 -3.67 9.61 10.59
N GLU A 76 -3.56 9.98 9.33
CA GLU A 76 -3.85 11.32 8.83
C GLU A 76 -5.22 11.31 8.18
N ALA A 77 -6.14 12.09 8.73
CA ALA A 77 -7.49 12.27 8.20
C ALA A 77 -8.15 13.49 8.83
N ARG A 78 -9.33 13.86 8.33
CA ARG A 78 -10.23 14.74 9.10
C ARG A 78 -10.73 13.98 10.31
N CYS A 79 -10.69 14.60 11.49
CA CYS A 79 -11.20 13.99 12.71
C CYS A 79 -12.69 13.60 12.54
N PRO A 80 -13.13 12.39 12.91
CA PRO A 80 -14.55 12.02 12.80
C PRO A 80 -15.45 12.85 13.71
N MET A 81 -14.91 13.40 14.79
CA MET A 81 -15.67 14.20 15.76
C MET A 81 -15.83 15.65 15.34
N CYS A 82 -14.72 16.31 14.95
CA CYS A 82 -14.73 17.76 14.69
C CYS A 82 -14.35 18.14 13.25
N ARG A 83 -14.06 17.16 12.39
CA ARG A 83 -13.67 17.33 10.97
C ARG A 83 -12.39 18.14 10.71
N THR A 84 -11.68 18.56 11.75
CA THR A 84 -10.37 19.20 11.66
C THR A 84 -9.33 18.23 11.10
N GLN A 85 -8.47 18.70 10.19
CA GLN A 85 -7.31 17.92 9.73
C GLN A 85 -6.45 17.57 10.93
N THR A 86 -6.22 16.27 11.16
CA THR A 86 -5.53 15.80 12.36
C THR A 86 -4.62 14.62 12.05
N THR A 87 -3.60 14.45 12.89
CA THR A 87 -2.92 13.18 13.09
C THR A 87 -3.48 12.50 14.34
N ALA A 88 -3.44 11.17 14.41
CA ALA A 88 -3.78 10.42 15.61
C ALA A 88 -2.57 9.62 16.10
N GLN A 89 -2.32 9.62 17.41
CA GLN A 89 -1.21 8.91 18.07
C GLN A 89 -1.75 7.98 19.14
N ALA A 90 -1.10 6.84 19.38
CA ALA A 90 -1.51 5.89 20.41
C ALA A 90 -1.41 6.48 21.83
N ASP A 91 -2.45 6.31 22.65
CA ASP A 91 -2.49 6.71 24.05
C ASP A 91 -2.30 5.47 24.94
N ALA A 92 -1.05 5.00 25.05
CA ALA A 92 -0.70 3.80 25.82
C ALA A 92 -0.93 3.96 27.33
N THR A 93 -0.99 5.20 27.83
CA THR A 93 -1.30 5.47 29.23
C THR A 93 -2.78 5.24 29.49
N LEU A 94 -3.66 5.78 28.63
CA LEU A 94 -5.09 5.53 28.72
C LEU A 94 -5.43 4.06 28.50
N ALA A 95 -4.77 3.39 27.54
CA ALA A 95 -4.96 1.95 27.30
C ALA A 95 -4.76 1.12 28.58
N ARG A 96 -3.62 1.30 29.26
CA ARG A 96 -3.31 0.60 30.52
C ARG A 96 -4.28 0.96 31.65
N ALA A 97 -4.73 2.22 31.71
CA ALA A 97 -5.70 2.64 32.72
C ALA A 97 -7.06 1.98 32.51
N LEU A 98 -7.52 1.88 31.26
CA LEU A 98 -8.78 1.22 30.91
C LEU A 98 -8.71 -0.29 31.14
N GLU A 99 -7.60 -0.94 30.80
CA GLU A 99 -7.38 -2.36 31.05
C GLU A 99 -7.40 -2.68 32.55
N ALA A 100 -6.77 -1.85 33.38
CA ALA A 100 -6.81 -2.02 34.83
C ALA A 100 -8.19 -1.76 35.45
N LYS A 101 -8.97 -0.83 34.87
CA LYS A 101 -10.29 -0.42 35.36
C LYS A 101 -11.41 -1.35 34.91
N TYR A 102 -11.31 -1.91 33.71
CA TYR A 102 -12.32 -2.75 33.05
C TYR A 102 -11.70 -4.03 32.48
N PRO A 103 -11.10 -4.89 33.31
CA PRO A 103 -10.33 -6.04 32.83
C PRO A 103 -11.15 -7.02 31.98
N GLN A 104 -12.43 -7.26 32.31
CA GLN A 104 -13.26 -8.20 31.54
C GLN A 104 -13.63 -7.62 30.18
N SER A 105 -14.14 -6.38 30.19
CA SER A 105 -14.53 -5.69 28.96
C SER A 105 -13.31 -5.50 28.05
N TYR A 106 -12.14 -5.17 28.60
CA TYR A 106 -10.92 -4.99 27.81
C TYR A 106 -10.40 -6.32 27.24
N ALA A 107 -10.51 -7.43 27.98
CA ALA A 107 -10.20 -8.76 27.46
C ALA A 107 -11.12 -9.16 26.30
N GLU A 108 -12.42 -8.87 26.39
CA GLU A 108 -13.36 -9.08 25.29
C GLU A 108 -12.98 -8.26 24.04
N ARG A 109 -12.64 -6.97 24.23
CA ARG A 109 -12.16 -6.12 23.14
C ARG A 109 -10.87 -6.65 22.50
N THR A 110 -10.00 -7.25 23.31
CA THR A 110 -8.76 -7.89 22.84
C THR A 110 -9.07 -9.10 21.97
N ALA A 111 -9.94 -10.00 22.44
CA ALA A 111 -10.36 -11.18 21.68
C ALA A 111 -11.09 -10.80 20.37
N GLU A 112 -11.94 -9.76 20.40
CA GLU A 112 -12.57 -9.22 19.19
C GLU A 112 -11.52 -8.71 18.19
N ALA A 113 -10.52 -7.96 18.67
CA ALA A 113 -9.45 -7.46 17.81
C ALA A 113 -8.61 -8.59 17.20
N GLU A 114 -8.26 -9.61 17.98
CA GLU A 114 -7.53 -10.80 17.51
C GLU A 114 -8.34 -11.60 16.48
N SER A 115 -9.66 -11.74 16.68
CA SER A 115 -10.55 -12.39 15.71
C SER A 115 -10.72 -11.58 14.42
N THR A 116 -10.71 -10.25 14.52
CA THR A 116 -10.74 -9.34 13.37
C THR A 116 -9.42 -9.35 12.59
N VAL A 117 -8.29 -9.48 13.27
CA VAL A 117 -6.99 -9.72 12.62
C VAL A 117 -7.01 -11.07 11.90
N SER A 118 -7.51 -12.11 12.56
CA SER A 118 -7.65 -13.44 11.98
C SER A 118 -8.60 -13.48 10.77
N SER A 119 -9.63 -12.63 10.71
CA SER A 119 -10.52 -12.53 9.55
C SER A 119 -9.92 -11.73 8.40
N ARG A 120 -9.08 -10.72 8.68
CA ARG A 120 -8.27 -10.01 7.66
C ARG A 120 -7.21 -10.93 7.05
N ASP A 121 -6.61 -11.81 7.86
CA ASP A 121 -5.72 -12.86 7.38
C ASP A 121 -6.46 -13.87 6.48
N ARG A 122 -7.76 -14.13 6.72
CA ARG A 122 -8.61 -14.97 5.85
C ARG A 122 -8.96 -14.30 4.51
N ASP A 123 -9.03 -12.97 4.45
CA ASP A 123 -9.24 -12.21 3.20
C ASP A 123 -7.91 -11.94 2.45
N GLY A 124 -6.78 -12.24 3.11
CA GLY A 124 -5.42 -12.16 2.57
C GLY A 124 -4.92 -10.74 2.26
N ALA A 125 -5.66 -9.71 2.67
CA ALA A 125 -5.38 -8.31 2.36
C ALA A 125 -4.51 -7.66 3.45
N GLU A 126 -3.25 -7.37 3.09
CA GLU A 126 -2.26 -6.73 3.94
C GLU A 126 -2.10 -5.24 3.59
N GLY A 127 -2.06 -4.37 4.59
CA GLY A 127 -1.89 -2.93 4.37
C GLY A 127 -0.43 -2.54 4.10
N VAL A 128 -0.19 -1.68 3.12
CA VAL A 128 1.12 -1.10 2.80
C VAL A 128 1.05 0.42 2.68
N VAL A 129 2.17 1.07 2.99
CA VAL A 129 2.34 2.52 2.83
C VAL A 129 3.35 2.78 1.74
N ILE A 130 3.00 3.72 0.86
CA ILE A 130 3.88 4.23 -0.19
C ILE A 130 4.10 5.72 0.08
N LEU A 131 5.35 6.15 0.03
CA LEU A 131 5.71 7.56 -0.04
C LEU A 131 6.13 7.88 -1.47
N ILE A 132 5.55 8.91 -2.04
CA ILE A 132 5.90 9.45 -3.34
C ILE A 132 6.24 10.93 -3.18
N GLY A 133 7.32 11.37 -3.81
CA GLY A 133 7.77 12.75 -3.65
C GLY A 133 8.99 13.09 -4.47
N ASN A 134 9.52 14.28 -4.24
CA ASN A 134 10.80 14.67 -4.77
C ASN A 134 11.61 15.50 -3.75
N ARG A 135 12.92 15.28 -3.78
CA ARG A 135 13.90 16.22 -3.22
C ARG A 135 14.25 17.27 -4.27
N HIS A 136 14.66 18.44 -3.82
CA HIS A 136 15.04 19.56 -4.67
C HIS A 136 16.20 20.35 -4.05
N ALA A 137 17.12 20.80 -4.90
CA ALA A 137 18.14 21.77 -4.56
C ALA A 137 18.36 22.71 -5.74
N VAL A 138 18.63 23.99 -5.45
CA VAL A 138 19.01 24.96 -6.47
C VAL A 138 20.52 24.84 -6.72
N ILE A 139 20.90 24.57 -7.96
CA ILE A 139 22.30 24.56 -8.39
C ILE A 139 22.64 25.88 -9.09
N GLY A 140 23.85 26.40 -8.82
CA GLY A 140 24.38 27.57 -9.52
C GLY A 140 24.47 27.27 -11.02
N ALA A 141 23.83 28.10 -11.84
CA ALA A 141 23.87 27.94 -13.30
C ALA A 141 25.32 28.03 -13.77
N ALA A 142 25.86 26.95 -14.34
CA ALA A 142 27.04 27.05 -15.20
C ALA A 142 26.71 28.01 -16.35
N GLU A 143 27.65 28.89 -16.73
CA GLU A 143 27.44 29.88 -17.80
C GLU A 143 26.78 29.24 -19.03
N GLY A 144 25.55 29.68 -19.35
CA GLY A 144 24.79 29.23 -20.52
C GLY A 144 23.80 28.09 -20.32
N SER A 145 23.71 27.45 -19.13
CA SER A 145 22.67 26.42 -18.89
C SER A 145 21.50 26.97 -18.08
N GLY A 146 20.28 26.86 -18.61
CA GLY A 146 19.06 27.25 -17.88
C GLY A 146 18.72 26.33 -16.71
N ASN A 147 19.33 25.15 -16.63
CA ASN A 147 19.02 24.11 -15.64
C ASN A 147 19.45 24.52 -14.23
N LYS A 148 18.50 25.06 -13.46
CA LYS A 148 18.72 25.57 -12.09
C LYS A 148 18.23 24.63 -11.00
N HIS A 149 17.36 23.68 -11.34
CA HIS A 149 16.73 22.78 -10.38
C HIS A 149 17.35 21.40 -10.49
N ASP A 150 18.06 20.97 -9.46
CA ASP A 150 18.46 19.59 -9.25
C ASP A 150 17.40 18.91 -8.40
N TRP A 151 16.70 17.95 -8.99
CA TRP A 151 15.60 17.28 -8.33
C TRP A 151 15.75 15.77 -8.39
N THR A 152 15.33 15.11 -7.31
CA THR A 152 15.32 13.65 -7.19
C THR A 152 13.92 13.18 -6.85
N PHE A 153 13.20 12.64 -7.83
CA PHE A 153 11.94 11.95 -7.60
C PHE A 153 12.18 10.59 -6.94
N PHE A 154 11.31 10.20 -6.03
CA PHE A 154 11.40 8.92 -5.34
C PHE A 154 10.03 8.28 -5.10
N VAL A 155 10.04 6.94 -5.08
CA VAL A 155 8.96 6.12 -4.52
C VAL A 155 9.57 5.22 -3.46
N ARG A 156 9.01 5.25 -2.25
CA ARG A 156 9.38 4.39 -1.13
C ARG A 156 8.17 3.62 -0.68
N MET A 157 8.37 2.40 -0.20
CA MET A 157 7.28 1.53 0.24
C MET A 157 7.68 0.86 1.55
N SER A 158 6.73 0.62 2.45
CA SER A 158 6.98 -0.08 3.71
C SER A 158 7.49 -1.51 3.49
N ARG A 159 7.03 -2.13 2.39
CA ARG A 159 7.38 -3.48 1.97
C ARG A 159 8.01 -3.51 0.57
N PRO A 160 9.25 -3.00 0.40
CA PRO A 160 9.90 -2.93 -0.90
C PRO A 160 10.19 -4.31 -1.51
N GLU A 161 10.25 -5.36 -0.69
CA GLU A 161 10.47 -6.75 -1.10
C GLU A 161 9.33 -7.32 -1.96
N LEU A 162 8.12 -6.75 -1.88
CA LEU A 162 6.99 -7.15 -2.70
C LEU A 162 7.04 -6.53 -4.11
N VAL A 163 7.87 -5.52 -4.32
CA VAL A 163 7.96 -4.79 -5.59
C VAL A 163 8.86 -5.55 -6.56
N SER A 164 8.38 -5.74 -7.79
CA SER A 164 9.18 -6.25 -8.91
C SER A 164 9.97 -5.12 -9.56
N TYR A 165 9.29 -4.01 -9.87
CA TYR A 165 9.91 -2.79 -10.36
C TYR A 165 8.96 -1.59 -10.25
N VAL A 166 9.52 -0.38 -10.35
CA VAL A 166 8.79 0.86 -10.52
C VAL A 166 9.07 1.42 -11.92
N LYS A 167 8.04 1.58 -12.75
CA LYS A 167 8.13 2.30 -14.03
C LYS A 167 7.90 3.78 -13.75
N VAL A 168 8.82 4.65 -14.16
CA VAL A 168 8.70 6.10 -14.00
C VAL A 168 8.64 6.73 -15.39
N ASN A 169 7.55 7.43 -15.68
CA ASN A 169 7.36 8.20 -16.90
C ASN A 169 7.65 9.67 -16.61
N LEU A 170 8.73 10.17 -17.19
CA LEU A 170 9.14 11.56 -17.18
C LEU A 170 8.52 12.30 -18.37
N HIS A 171 8.61 13.63 -18.33
CA HIS A 171 8.23 14.46 -19.48
C HIS A 171 9.00 14.04 -20.76
N PRO A 172 8.40 14.07 -21.97
CA PRO A 172 9.03 13.62 -23.21
C PRO A 172 10.35 14.30 -23.60
N THR A 173 10.66 15.45 -23.00
CA THR A 173 11.94 16.16 -23.20
C THR A 173 13.12 15.46 -22.53
N PHE A 174 12.88 14.59 -21.54
CA PHE A 174 13.92 13.79 -20.93
C PHE A 174 14.27 12.59 -21.81
N ARG A 175 15.56 12.21 -21.78
CA ARG A 175 16.09 11.06 -22.50
C ARG A 175 16.79 10.10 -21.52
N PRO A 176 16.32 8.85 -21.38
CA PRO A 176 15.04 8.34 -21.88
C PRO A 176 13.84 8.96 -21.12
N PRO A 177 12.65 9.04 -21.75
CA PRO A 177 11.43 9.58 -21.11
C PRO A 177 10.74 8.57 -20.18
N SER A 178 11.11 7.29 -20.23
CA SER A 178 10.61 6.25 -19.33
C SER A 178 11.78 5.49 -18.73
N LEU A 179 11.69 5.17 -17.44
CA LEU A 179 12.71 4.45 -16.68
C LEU A 179 12.07 3.28 -15.94
N ILE A 180 12.83 2.20 -15.77
CA ILE A 180 12.42 1.04 -14.97
C ILE A 180 13.43 0.88 -13.82
N LEU A 181 12.95 1.05 -12.60
CA LEU A 181 13.74 0.94 -11.37
C LEU A 181 13.45 -0.40 -10.71
N ARG A 182 14.42 -1.32 -10.74
CA ARG A 182 14.23 -2.71 -10.27
C ARG A 182 14.62 -2.93 -8.82
N ASN A 183 15.50 -2.08 -8.29
CA ASN A 183 16.03 -2.22 -6.94
C ASN A 183 15.75 -0.96 -6.12
N PRO A 184 15.44 -1.11 -4.83
CA PRO A 184 15.37 0.03 -3.93
C PRO A 184 16.78 0.64 -3.72
N PRO A 185 16.89 1.96 -3.44
CA PRO A 185 15.79 2.93 -3.39
C PRO A 185 15.33 3.32 -4.80
N PHE A 186 14.01 3.31 -5.05
CA PHE A 186 13.44 3.60 -6.37
C PHE A 186 13.41 5.11 -6.62
N GLU A 187 14.56 5.66 -7.04
CA GLU A 187 14.74 7.10 -7.23
C GLU A 187 15.29 7.45 -8.63
N VAL A 188 14.94 8.64 -9.11
CA VAL A 188 15.51 9.24 -10.33
C VAL A 188 15.91 10.68 -10.07
N ARG A 189 17.18 11.00 -10.36
CA ARG A 189 17.71 12.36 -10.30
C ARG A 189 17.86 12.95 -11.70
N ARG A 190 17.47 14.21 -11.87
CA ARG A 190 17.58 14.96 -13.13
C ARG A 190 17.74 16.45 -12.84
N LEU A 191 18.21 17.17 -13.84
CA LEU A 191 18.21 18.63 -13.86
C LEU A 191 17.04 19.12 -14.69
N GLY A 192 16.37 20.18 -14.23
CA GLY A 192 15.18 20.72 -14.90
C GLY A 192 15.00 22.22 -14.70
N LEU A 193 13.99 22.72 -15.40
CA LEU A 193 13.68 24.14 -15.57
C LEU A 193 12.24 24.50 -15.21
N GLY A 194 11.36 23.51 -15.03
CA GLY A 194 9.93 23.74 -14.88
C GLY A 194 9.19 22.58 -14.20
N TYR A 195 7.99 22.88 -13.73
CA TYR A 195 7.10 21.98 -13.00
C TYR A 195 6.37 21.07 -13.99
N PHE A 196 6.28 19.78 -13.66
CA PHE A 196 5.48 18.82 -14.42
C PHE A 196 5.10 17.64 -13.53
N ASN A 197 4.04 16.92 -13.93
CA ASN A 197 3.64 15.69 -13.27
C ASN A 197 4.53 14.54 -13.73
N ILE A 198 5.00 13.76 -12.75
CA ILE A 198 5.63 12.47 -12.96
C ILE A 198 4.59 11.40 -12.68
N GLN A 199 4.43 10.48 -13.63
CA GLN A 199 3.64 9.28 -13.43
C GLN A 199 4.57 8.13 -13.07
N ALA A 200 4.26 7.43 -11.98
CA ALA A 200 4.96 6.22 -11.58
C ALA A 200 3.98 5.05 -11.54
N THR A 201 4.45 3.86 -11.87
CA THR A 201 3.67 2.62 -11.71
C THR A 201 4.48 1.64 -10.87
N VAL A 202 3.95 1.28 -9.71
CA VAL A 202 4.54 0.28 -8.82
C VAL A 202 3.98 -1.08 -9.22
N VAL A 203 4.86 -1.97 -9.68
CA VAL A 203 4.50 -3.32 -10.13
C VAL A 203 4.97 -4.32 -9.09
N LEU A 204 4.03 -5.09 -8.54
CA LEU A 204 4.31 -6.14 -7.57
C LEU A 204 4.94 -7.37 -8.23
N LYS A 205 5.60 -8.20 -7.43
CA LYS A 205 6.06 -9.53 -7.84
C LYS A 205 4.86 -10.43 -8.15
N GLU A 206 5.13 -11.46 -8.95
CA GLU A 206 4.13 -12.48 -9.26
C GLU A 206 3.57 -13.12 -7.97
N GLY A 207 2.28 -13.42 -7.96
CA GLY A 207 1.57 -13.90 -6.80
C GLY A 207 1.06 -12.81 -5.85
N TRP A 208 1.22 -11.53 -6.19
CA TRP A 208 0.67 -10.40 -5.42
C TRP A 208 -0.18 -9.47 -6.29
N GLU A 209 -1.29 -9.00 -5.74
CA GLU A 209 -2.19 -8.05 -6.36
C GLU A 209 -2.48 -6.87 -5.43
N TRP A 210 -2.79 -5.71 -5.98
CA TRP A 210 -3.30 -4.57 -5.21
C TRP A 210 -4.77 -4.78 -4.86
N VAL A 211 -5.16 -4.40 -3.64
CA VAL A 211 -6.53 -4.40 -3.17
C VAL A 211 -7.13 -3.03 -3.46
N GLY A 212 -8.17 -3.00 -4.28
CA GLY A 212 -8.65 -1.77 -4.91
C GLY A 212 -7.80 -1.43 -6.13
N GLY A 213 -8.46 -1.06 -7.23
CA GLY A 213 -7.77 -0.74 -8.48
C GLY A 213 -7.00 0.58 -8.42
N SER A 214 -6.18 0.83 -9.45
CA SER A 214 -5.55 2.12 -9.68
C SER A 214 -6.52 3.09 -10.36
N GLU A 215 -6.76 4.26 -9.78
CA GLU A 215 -7.52 5.32 -10.46
C GLU A 215 -6.68 6.08 -11.49
N VAL A 216 -5.35 6.13 -11.29
CA VAL A 216 -4.42 6.64 -12.28
C VAL A 216 -4.40 5.66 -13.44
N ARG A 217 -4.79 6.13 -14.63
CA ARG A 217 -4.79 5.33 -15.87
C ARG A 217 -3.45 5.44 -16.57
N GLY A 218 -2.94 4.31 -17.04
CA GLY A 218 -1.71 4.18 -17.79
C GLY A 218 -1.58 2.79 -18.40
N GLU A 219 -0.58 2.60 -19.27
CA GLU A 219 -0.38 1.36 -20.05
C GLU A 219 -0.32 0.07 -19.21
N LEU A 220 0.07 0.18 -17.94
CA LEU A 220 0.20 -0.95 -17.01
C LEU A 220 -0.89 -1.00 -15.94
N THR A 221 -1.69 0.05 -15.74
CA THR A 221 -2.56 0.21 -14.56
C THR A 221 -3.82 -0.64 -14.61
N ASP A 222 -4.13 -1.23 -15.77
CA ASP A 222 -5.23 -2.20 -15.95
C ASP A 222 -4.86 -3.59 -15.41
N ARG A 223 -3.58 -3.82 -15.06
CA ARG A 223 -3.12 -5.07 -14.45
C ARG A 223 -3.31 -5.01 -12.93
N LYS A 224 -3.94 -6.04 -12.35
CA LYS A 224 -4.17 -6.14 -10.89
C LYS A 224 -2.90 -6.04 -10.03
N GLY A 225 -1.73 -6.37 -10.57
CA GLY A 225 -0.43 -6.23 -9.90
C GLY A 225 0.24 -4.86 -10.06
N ALA A 226 -0.40 -3.87 -10.69
CA ALA A 226 0.17 -2.56 -10.97
C ALA A 226 -0.66 -1.43 -10.34
N LEU A 227 0.03 -0.53 -9.62
CA LEU A 227 -0.57 0.64 -9.00
C LEU A 227 0.02 1.90 -9.63
N GLY A 228 -0.83 2.71 -10.26
CA GLY A 228 -0.46 4.01 -10.80
C GLY A 228 -0.46 5.08 -9.72
N LEU A 229 0.58 5.91 -9.73
CA LEU A 229 0.78 7.05 -8.85
C LEU A 229 1.11 8.27 -9.70
N GLU A 230 0.66 9.45 -9.27
CA GLU A 230 0.98 10.71 -9.91
C GLU A 230 1.52 11.69 -8.86
N TRP A 231 2.56 12.44 -9.24
CA TRP A 231 3.17 13.43 -8.38
C TRP A 231 3.54 14.68 -9.18
N MET A 232 3.06 15.83 -8.73
CA MET A 232 3.52 17.13 -9.23
C MET A 232 4.85 17.47 -8.55
N LEU A 233 5.92 17.61 -9.32
CA LEU A 233 7.21 18.03 -8.77
C LEU A 233 7.07 19.34 -8.01
N ASP A 234 7.60 19.38 -6.79
CA ASP A 234 7.63 20.56 -5.95
C ASP A 234 9.07 21.07 -5.82
N PHE A 235 9.30 22.33 -6.19
CA PHE A 235 10.61 22.97 -6.10
C PHE A 235 10.68 24.03 -4.98
N ASP A 236 9.66 24.13 -4.14
CA ASP A 236 9.71 24.95 -2.95
C ASP A 236 10.65 24.30 -1.92
N GLY A 237 11.62 25.07 -1.42
CA GLY A 237 12.59 24.58 -0.43
C GLY A 237 13.35 23.32 -0.91
N GLU A 238 13.33 22.28 -0.08
CA GLU A 238 13.97 20.99 -0.34
C GLU A 238 13.09 20.01 -1.13
N GLY A 239 11.92 20.45 -1.62
CA GLY A 239 10.89 19.62 -2.26
C GLY A 239 9.87 19.08 -1.25
N ARG A 240 8.92 18.29 -1.73
CA ARG A 240 7.82 17.73 -0.92
C ARG A 240 7.58 16.26 -1.22
N GLN A 241 6.78 15.64 -0.38
CA GLN A 241 6.30 14.29 -0.56
C GLN A 241 4.86 14.17 -0.08
N GLY A 242 4.23 13.06 -0.44
CA GLY A 242 3.02 12.66 0.22
C GLY A 242 2.89 11.15 0.36
N ARG A 243 1.91 10.78 1.16
CA ARG A 243 1.67 9.40 1.58
C ARG A 243 0.46 8.82 0.89
N VAL A 244 0.60 7.58 0.45
CA VAL A 244 -0.46 6.76 -0.15
C VAL A 244 -0.60 5.48 0.66
N ARG A 245 -1.83 5.13 1.03
CA ARG A 245 -2.17 3.86 1.68
C ARG A 245 -2.81 2.95 0.64
N ALA A 246 -2.37 1.70 0.59
CA ALA A 246 -2.92 0.70 -0.31
C ALA A 246 -2.97 -0.65 0.41
N GLY A 247 -3.86 -1.54 -0.04
CA GLY A 247 -3.82 -2.95 0.35
C GLY A 247 -3.11 -3.78 -0.71
N VAL A 248 -2.45 -4.85 -0.31
CA VAL A 248 -1.93 -5.90 -1.18
C VAL A 248 -2.49 -7.24 -0.74
N ARG A 249 -2.70 -8.15 -1.68
CA ARG A 249 -3.17 -9.50 -1.38
C ARG A 249 -2.35 -10.52 -2.14
N ARG A 250 -2.02 -11.61 -1.47
CA ARG A 250 -1.40 -12.77 -2.13
C ARG A 250 -2.44 -13.53 -2.94
N VAL A 251 -2.15 -13.78 -4.20
CA VAL A 251 -3.02 -14.51 -5.13
C VAL A 251 -2.25 -15.73 -5.62
N GLY A 252 -2.68 -16.90 -5.17
CA GLY A 252 -2.03 -18.18 -5.49
C GLY A 252 -1.24 -18.74 -4.31
N GLY A 253 -1.85 -19.77 -3.70
CA GLY A 253 -1.28 -20.64 -2.68
C GLY A 253 -2.17 -21.86 -2.53
N ASN A 254 -2.42 -22.58 -3.62
CA ASN A 254 -2.88 -23.96 -3.50
C ASN A 254 -1.63 -24.84 -3.40
N GLU A 255 -1.52 -25.51 -2.26
CA GLU A 255 -1.02 -26.87 -2.06
C GLU A 255 -0.33 -27.49 -3.27
N ASP A 256 1.00 -27.64 -3.22
CA ASP A 256 1.75 -28.70 -3.92
C ASP A 256 3.21 -28.73 -3.42
N GLU A 257 3.42 -28.81 -2.10
CA GLU A 257 4.69 -29.33 -1.54
C GLU A 257 4.39 -30.13 -0.27
N GLU A 258 3.75 -31.29 -0.42
CA GLU A 258 3.92 -32.41 0.52
C GLU A 258 3.53 -33.76 -0.14
N GLY A 259 4.56 -34.47 -0.61
CA GLY A 259 4.66 -35.94 -0.50
C GLY A 259 3.73 -36.84 -1.32
N ALA A 260 4.21 -37.30 -2.48
CA ALA A 260 4.05 -38.71 -2.87
C ALA A 260 5.11 -39.09 -3.91
N GLY A 261 6.22 -39.67 -3.46
CA GLY A 261 7.11 -40.42 -4.32
C GLY A 261 6.37 -41.63 -4.90
N SER A 262 6.54 -41.87 -6.20
CA SER A 262 6.38 -43.20 -6.80
C SER A 262 6.99 -43.23 -8.22
N PRO A 263 7.38 -44.42 -8.70
CA PRO A 263 8.71 -44.65 -9.23
C PRO A 263 8.82 -44.46 -10.75
N ILE A 264 10.08 -44.28 -11.18
CA ILE A 264 10.52 -44.39 -12.57
C ILE A 264 9.98 -45.69 -13.17
N ARG A 265 9.16 -45.57 -14.21
CA ARG A 265 8.72 -46.69 -15.04
C ARG A 265 9.35 -46.51 -16.42
N GLU A 266 10.26 -47.41 -16.76
CA GLU A 266 10.91 -47.49 -18.06
C GLU A 266 9.89 -47.64 -19.21
N PRO A 267 10.15 -47.06 -20.39
CA PRO A 267 9.27 -47.21 -21.55
C PRO A 267 9.48 -48.56 -22.25
N SER A 268 8.37 -49.24 -22.56
CA SER A 268 8.33 -50.40 -23.46
C SER A 268 8.05 -49.97 -24.91
N PRO A 269 8.44 -50.79 -25.91
CA PRO A 269 8.83 -50.30 -27.23
C PRO A 269 7.67 -50.13 -28.23
N VAL A 270 7.97 -49.30 -29.21
CA VAL A 270 7.25 -48.97 -30.45
C VAL A 270 6.85 -50.21 -31.24
N GLU A 271 5.60 -50.25 -31.73
CA GLU A 271 5.20 -51.06 -32.88
C GLU A 271 4.68 -50.15 -33.99
N GLU A 272 5.23 -50.39 -35.19
CA GLU A 272 4.98 -49.71 -36.46
C GLU A 272 3.64 -50.14 -37.07
N GLY A 273 2.89 -49.19 -37.66
CA GLY A 273 1.68 -49.52 -38.41
C GLY A 273 0.86 -48.31 -38.86
N SER A 274 1.31 -47.63 -39.91
CA SER A 274 0.54 -46.64 -40.69
C SER A 274 -0.60 -47.32 -41.49
N PRO A 275 -1.72 -46.64 -41.87
CA PRO A 275 -1.65 -45.63 -42.94
C PRO A 275 -2.54 -44.37 -42.81
N VAL A 276 -1.89 -43.28 -43.20
CA VAL A 276 -2.35 -42.05 -43.84
C VAL A 276 -3.80 -42.02 -44.36
N ARG A 277 -4.56 -41.02 -43.92
CA ARG A 277 -5.62 -40.39 -44.72
C ARG A 277 -5.63 -38.87 -44.58
N ASP A 278 -5.25 -38.25 -45.70
CA ASP A 278 -5.66 -36.96 -46.25
C ASP A 278 -6.86 -36.28 -45.57
N VAL A 279 -6.70 -35.02 -45.13
CA VAL A 279 -7.55 -33.87 -45.50
C VAL A 279 -6.75 -32.56 -45.32
N SER A 280 -6.54 -31.87 -46.44
CA SER A 280 -6.12 -30.46 -46.57
C SER A 280 -7.37 -29.56 -46.75
N PRO A 281 -7.30 -28.22 -46.87
CA PRO A 281 -6.62 -27.19 -46.09
C PRO A 281 -7.60 -26.05 -45.65
N VAL A 282 -7.27 -25.25 -44.64
CA VAL A 282 -7.92 -23.94 -44.43
C VAL A 282 -7.00 -22.81 -44.89
N ARG A 283 -7.51 -22.11 -45.90
CA ARG A 283 -6.96 -21.00 -46.65
C ARG A 283 -7.30 -19.70 -45.92
N TRP A 284 -6.31 -18.88 -45.55
CA TRP A 284 -6.54 -17.50 -45.12
C TRP A 284 -5.90 -16.54 -46.13
N PRO A 285 -6.67 -15.62 -46.73
CA PRO A 285 -6.17 -14.68 -47.73
C PRO A 285 -5.52 -13.44 -47.09
N HIS A 286 -4.35 -13.08 -47.63
CA HIS A 286 -3.79 -11.74 -47.89
C HIS A 286 -4.11 -10.57 -46.93
N MET A 287 -3.07 -9.87 -46.45
CA MET A 287 -2.50 -8.71 -47.17
C MET A 287 -1.21 -8.22 -46.48
N ASP A 288 -0.08 -8.53 -47.11
CA ASP A 288 1.11 -7.68 -47.10
C ASP A 288 1.00 -6.74 -48.31
N GLY A 289 1.38 -5.47 -48.14
CA GLY A 289 1.77 -4.61 -49.26
C GLY A 289 1.53 -3.11 -49.08
N GLU A 290 2.66 -2.40 -49.03
CA GLU A 290 2.92 -0.97 -49.36
C GLU A 290 2.74 0.10 -48.27
#